data_AF-A0A972KRQ8-F1
#
_entry.id   AF-A0A972KRQ8-F1
#
_cell.length_a   1.000
_cell.length_b   1.000
_cell.length_c   1.000
_cell.angle_alpha   90.00
_cell.angle_beta   90.00
_cell.angle_gamma   90.00
#
_symmetry.space_group_name_H-M   'P 1'
#
loop_
_entity.id
_entity.type
_entity.pdbx_description
1 polymer ?
#
loop_
_entity_poly.entity_id
_entity_poly.type
_entity_poly.pdbx_seq_one_letter_code
_entity_poly.pdbx_strand_id
1 'polypeptide(L)'
;MLTKYGTDVAIPLIIGAVVVMIAGWFIPNLVFRGVVMVAGGLLLAFTLNFFRDPDRQTPEVEGGIIAPADGKIVLIKEVDEPDRGESHAGQYLYVAAGCAREQDPRFWKSRVFSLY
;
A
#
# COMPACT_ATOMS: atom_id res chain seq x y z
N MET A 1 -4.46 -11.16 -8.82
CA MET A 1 -3.85 -10.45 -9.98
C MET A 1 -2.56 -9.76 -9.51
N LEU A 2 -1.57 -9.47 -10.37
CA LEU A 2 -0.40 -8.67 -9.95
C LEU A 2 -0.83 -7.19 -9.85
N THR A 3 -0.49 -6.51 -8.75
CA THR A 3 -0.84 -5.08 -8.61
C THR A 3 -0.14 -4.26 -9.70
N LYS A 4 -0.86 -3.34 -10.35
CA LYS A 4 -0.29 -2.43 -11.38
C LYS A 4 0.83 -1.52 -10.85
N TYR A 5 0.90 -1.31 -9.53
CA TYR A 5 1.93 -0.48 -8.88
C TYR A 5 3.18 -1.26 -8.49
N GLY A 6 3.07 -2.56 -8.25
CA GLY A 6 4.20 -3.42 -7.89
C GLY A 6 4.90 -4.05 -9.11
N THR A 7 4.26 -4.05 -10.29
CA THR A 7 4.77 -4.69 -11.50
C THR A 7 6.09 -4.12 -11.99
N ASP A 8 6.32 -2.81 -11.81
CA ASP A 8 7.54 -2.13 -12.29
C ASP A 8 8.81 -2.64 -11.59
N VAL A 9 8.68 -3.12 -10.36
CA VAL A 9 9.77 -3.72 -9.58
C VAL A 9 9.73 -5.25 -9.69
N ALA A 10 8.54 -5.85 -9.72
CA ALA A 10 8.39 -7.31 -9.79
C ALA A 10 8.95 -7.90 -11.10
N ILE A 11 8.69 -7.25 -12.25
CA ILE A 11 9.14 -7.72 -13.57
C ILE A 11 10.67 -7.81 -13.66
N PRO A 12 11.45 -6.73 -13.40
CA PRO A 12 12.91 -6.82 -13.47
C PRO A 12 13.49 -7.78 -12.43
N LEU A 13 12.85 -7.93 -11.25
CA LEU A 13 13.28 -8.87 -10.23
C LEU A 13 13.10 -10.33 -10.70
N ILE A 14 11.96 -10.65 -11.34
CA ILE A 14 11.72 -11.98 -11.94
C ILE A 14 12.70 -12.25 -13.07
N ILE A 15 12.93 -11.28 -13.96
CA ILE A 15 13.90 -11.42 -15.07
C ILE A 15 15.31 -11.67 -14.50
N GLY A 16 15.73 -10.88 -13.51
CA GLY A 16 17.01 -11.05 -12.83
C GLY A 16 17.15 -12.44 -12.20
N ALA A 17 16.12 -12.93 -11.52
CA ALA A 17 16.09 -14.26 -10.93
C ALA A 17 16.29 -15.36 -11.99
N VAL A 18 15.58 -15.26 -13.12
CA VAL A 18 15.69 -16.21 -14.23
C VAL A 18 17.08 -16.15 -14.87
N VAL A 19 17.65 -14.96 -15.09
CA VAL A 19 19.01 -14.81 -15.63
C VAL A 19 20.06 -15.43 -14.70
N VAL A 20 19.94 -15.21 -13.38
CA VAL A 20 20.85 -15.83 -12.39
C VAL A 20 20.74 -17.36 -12.42
N MET A 21 19.53 -17.91 -12.57
CA MET A 21 19.33 -19.35 -12.70
C MET A 21 19.92 -19.92 -14.00
N ILE A 22 19.78 -19.20 -15.12
CA ILE A 22 20.39 -19.58 -16.41
C ILE A 22 21.91 -19.51 -16.32
N ALA A 23 22.47 -18.45 -15.74
CA ALA A 23 23.91 -18.31 -15.54
C ALA A 23 24.46 -19.42 -14.61
N GLY A 24 23.72 -19.76 -13.55
CA GLY A 24 24.04 -20.86 -12.64
C GLY A 24 24.09 -22.23 -13.31
N TRP A 25 23.42 -22.43 -14.46
CA TRP A 25 23.45 -23.67 -15.21
C TRP A 25 24.84 -24.01 -15.77
N PHE A 26 25.65 -23.00 -16.08
CA PHE A 26 26.99 -23.16 -16.65
C PHE A 26 28.06 -23.51 -15.59
N ILE A 27 27.68 -23.60 -14.31
CA ILE A 27 28.62 -23.90 -13.24
C ILE A 27 28.84 -25.42 -13.16
N PRO A 28 30.09 -25.91 -13.32
CA PRO A 28 30.38 -27.35 -13.33
C PRO A 28 30.30 -27.98 -11.93
N ASN A 29 30.45 -27.17 -10.87
CA ASN A 29 30.31 -27.64 -9.50
C ASN A 29 28.83 -27.87 -9.14
N LEU A 30 28.47 -29.13 -8.91
CA LEU A 30 27.09 -29.55 -8.65
C LEU A 30 26.49 -28.93 -7.37
N VAL A 31 27.28 -28.81 -6.30
CA VAL A 31 26.82 -28.23 -5.03
C VAL A 31 26.54 -26.74 -5.22
N PHE A 32 27.49 -26.02 -5.83
CA PHE A 32 27.34 -24.59 -6.06
C PHE A 32 26.17 -24.29 -7.02
N ARG A 33 26.01 -25.10 -8.07
CA ARG A 33 24.86 -25.04 -8.98
C ARG A 33 23.54 -25.24 -8.23
N GLY A 34 23.47 -26.24 -7.35
CA GLY A 34 22.30 -26.50 -6.52
C GLY A 34 21.92 -25.33 -5.62
N VAL A 35 22.92 -24.72 -4.96
CA VAL A 35 22.71 -23.54 -4.09
C VAL A 35 22.15 -22.36 -4.89
N VAL A 36 22.73 -22.05 -6.05
CA VAL A 36 22.27 -20.94 -6.90
C VAL A 36 20.84 -21.18 -7.40
N MET A 37 20.50 -22.41 -7.79
CA MET A 37 19.15 -22.77 -8.23
C MET A 37 18.11 -22.61 -7.13
N VAL A 38 18.42 -23.11 -5.92
CA VAL A 38 17.52 -23.01 -4.77
C VAL A 38 17.33 -21.55 -4.35
N ALA A 39 18.43 -20.78 -4.28
CA ALA A 39 18.36 -19.36 -3.96
C ALA A 39 17.53 -18.56 -4.99
N GLY A 40 17.74 -18.82 -6.29
CA GLY A 40 16.95 -18.20 -7.36
C GLY A 40 15.47 -18.58 -7.30
N GLY A 41 15.16 -19.86 -7.06
CA GLY A 41 13.79 -20.34 -6.90
C GLY A 41 13.07 -19.72 -5.69
N LEU A 42 13.76 -19.58 -4.55
CA LEU A 42 13.22 -18.92 -3.37
C LEU A 42 12.95 -17.44 -3.62
N LEU A 43 13.86 -16.74 -4.30
CA LEU A 43 13.68 -15.33 -4.64
C LEU A 43 12.49 -15.13 -5.59
N LEU A 44 12.32 -16.03 -6.56
CA LEU A 44 11.19 -16.00 -7.50
C LEU A 44 9.87 -16.28 -6.76
N ALA A 45 9.83 -17.28 -5.89
CA ALA A 45 8.66 -17.58 -5.06
C ALA A 45 8.30 -16.42 -4.11
N PHE A 46 9.29 -15.80 -3.47
CA PHE A 46 9.09 -14.62 -2.62
C PHE A 46 8.52 -13.46 -3.42
N THR A 47 9.07 -13.18 -4.60
CA THR A 47 8.60 -12.11 -5.48
C THR A 47 7.14 -12.30 -5.86
N LEU A 48 6.77 -13.51 -6.30
CA LEU A 48 5.38 -13.83 -6.64
C LEU A 48 4.44 -13.73 -5.43
N ASN A 49 4.90 -14.09 -4.24
CA ASN A 49 4.09 -13.99 -3.02
C ASN A 49 3.91 -12.52 -2.56
N PHE A 50 4.99 -11.73 -2.57
CA PHE A 50 5.01 -10.35 -2.10
C PHE A 50 4.18 -9.42 -2.98
N PHE A 51 4.27 -9.56 -4.30
CA PHE A 51 3.56 -8.70 -5.25
C PHE A 51 2.15 -9.21 -5.61
N ARG A 52 1.69 -10.29 -4.98
CA ARG A 52 0.33 -10.81 -5.15
C ARG A 52 -0.66 -9.86 -4.50
N ASP A 53 -1.60 -9.35 -5.30
CA ASP A 53 -2.77 -8.66 -4.76
C ASP A 53 -3.82 -9.70 -4.35
N PRO A 54 -4.19 -9.81 -3.06
CA PRO A 54 -5.35 -10.60 -2.65
C PRO A 54 -6.64 -9.89 -3.07
N ASP A 55 -7.64 -10.64 -3.53
CA ASP A 55 -8.96 -10.09 -3.83
C ASP A 55 -9.54 -9.44 -2.56
N ARG A 56 -9.76 -8.12 -2.59
CA ARG A 56 -10.45 -7.40 -1.51
C ARG A 56 -11.94 -7.40 -1.82
N GLN A 57 -12.76 -7.96 -0.92
CA GLN A 57 -14.20 -7.73 -0.95
C GLN A 57 -14.51 -6.46 -0.15
N THR A 58 -14.91 -5.39 -0.84
CA THR A 58 -15.43 -4.18 -0.21
C THR A 58 -16.89 -4.38 0.15
N PRO A 59 -17.34 -4.05 1.37
CA PRO A 59 -18.76 -4.08 1.69
C PRO A 59 -19.51 -3.01 0.86
N GLU A 60 -20.54 -3.42 0.11
CA GLU A 60 -21.48 -2.49 -0.51
C GLU A 60 -22.42 -1.95 0.57
N VAL A 61 -22.19 -0.71 0.99
CA VAL A 61 -23.07 0.01 1.91
C VAL A 61 -23.77 1.11 1.12
N GLU A 62 -25.09 1.00 0.98
CA GLU A 62 -25.91 2.01 0.31
C GLU A 62 -25.82 3.35 1.06
N GLY A 63 -25.28 4.39 0.40
CA GLY A 63 -25.01 5.69 1.03
C GLY A 63 -23.77 5.74 1.94
N GLY A 64 -22.97 4.68 2.01
CA GLY A 64 -21.75 4.62 2.82
C GLY A 64 -20.52 5.22 2.14
N ILE A 65 -19.73 6.01 2.89
CA ILE A 65 -18.42 6.49 2.45
C ILE A 65 -17.35 5.48 2.87
N ILE A 66 -16.60 4.95 1.90
CA ILE A 66 -15.51 4.00 2.15
C ILE A 66 -14.22 4.79 2.45
N ALA A 67 -13.56 4.46 3.56
CA ALA A 67 -12.29 5.10 3.91
C ALA A 67 -11.20 4.73 2.89
N PRO A 68 -10.36 5.68 2.45
CA PRO A 68 -9.32 5.44 1.44
C PRO A 68 -8.13 4.61 1.96
N ALA A 69 -8.01 4.43 3.28
CA ALA A 69 -6.94 3.68 3.92
C ALA A 69 -7.47 2.90 5.13
N ASP A 70 -6.81 1.78 5.44
CA ASP A 70 -7.07 0.95 6.60
C ASP A 70 -6.64 1.71 7.88
N GLY A 71 -7.58 2.37 8.54
CA GLY A 71 -7.34 3.16 9.74
C GLY A 71 -8.62 3.40 10.54
N LYS A 72 -8.48 3.66 11.85
CA LYS A 72 -9.64 4.02 12.68
C LYS A 72 -10.02 5.48 12.39
N ILE A 73 -11.27 5.71 12.02
CA ILE A 73 -11.84 7.05 11.95
C ILE A 73 -11.92 7.60 13.37
N VAL A 74 -11.24 8.73 13.62
CA VAL A 74 -11.20 9.35 14.95
C VAL A 74 -12.02 10.64 15.03
N LEU A 75 -12.29 11.29 13.89
CA LEU A 75 -13.09 12.50 13.84
C LEU A 75 -13.78 12.62 12.48
N ILE A 76 -15.07 12.95 12.54
CA ILE A 76 -15.88 13.38 11.40
C ILE A 76 -16.35 14.79 11.75
N LYS A 77 -15.97 15.79 10.95
CA LYS A 77 -16.39 17.18 11.17
C LYS A 77 -16.98 17.76 9.90
N GLU A 78 -18.18 18.32 10.03
CA GLU A 78 -18.76 19.22 9.02
C GLU A 78 -18.06 20.57 9.16
N VAL A 79 -17.47 21.04 8.06
CA VAL A 79 -16.80 22.33 8.01
C VAL A 79 -17.46 23.14 6.92
N ASP A 80 -18.06 24.27 7.30
CA ASP A 80 -18.41 25.32 6.35
C ASP A 80 -17.11 26.02 5.97
N GLU A 81 -16.75 25.93 4.68
CA GLU A 81 -15.54 26.54 4.16
C GLU A 81 -15.80 28.05 4.03
N PRO A 82 -15.08 28.92 4.76
CA PRO A 82 -15.20 30.35 4.56
C PRO A 82 -14.48 30.69 3.27
N ASP A 83 -15.28 30.89 2.22
CA ASP A 83 -14.98 31.84 1.15
C ASP A 83 -13.83 31.44 0.20
N ARG A 84 -13.94 30.28 -0.46
CA ARG A 84 -13.32 30.12 -1.79
C ARG A 84 -14.41 30.33 -2.83
N GLY A 85 -14.28 31.45 -3.55
CA GLY A 85 -15.22 31.98 -4.53
C GLY A 85 -16.09 30.94 -5.25
N GLU A 86 -17.39 31.16 -5.10
CA GLU A 86 -18.50 30.72 -5.93
C GLU A 86 -18.21 29.61 -6.94
N SER A 87 -18.44 28.37 -6.52
CA SER A 87 -19.28 27.41 -7.26
C SER A 87 -19.27 26.08 -6.49
N HIS A 88 -20.47 25.64 -6.06
CA HIS A 88 -20.74 24.41 -5.32
C HIS A 88 -20.51 24.47 -3.80
N ALA A 89 -21.46 25.10 -3.10
CA ALA A 89 -21.71 24.91 -1.67
C ALA A 89 -22.09 23.43 -1.42
N GLY A 90 -21.08 22.59 -1.26
CA GLY A 90 -21.20 21.24 -0.74
C GLY A 90 -20.75 21.23 0.72
N GLN A 91 -21.58 20.74 1.62
CA GLN A 91 -21.21 20.46 3.00
C GLN A 91 -20.18 19.31 2.96
N TYR A 92 -18.88 19.62 3.06
CA TYR A 92 -17.83 18.60 2.97
C TYR A 92 -17.56 17.97 4.34
N LEU A 93 -17.54 16.63 4.36
CA LEU A 93 -17.29 15.84 5.56
C LEU A 93 -15.79 15.51 5.63
N TYR A 94 -15.05 16.15 6.53
CA TYR A 94 -13.63 15.82 6.74
C TYR A 94 -13.52 14.59 7.65
N VAL A 95 -12.91 13.52 7.13
CA VAL A 95 -12.61 12.28 7.87
C VAL A 95 -11.13 12.26 8.24
N ALA A 96 -10.81 12.48 9.51
CA ALA A 96 -9.45 12.35 10.01
C ALA A 96 -9.19 10.90 10.44
N ALA A 97 -8.21 10.24 9.82
CA ALA A 97 -7.72 8.94 10.24
C ALA A 97 -6.52 9.12 11.19
N GLY A 98 -6.64 8.62 12.41
CA GLY A 98 -5.60 8.70 13.44
C GLY A 98 -4.90 7.36 13.62
N CYS A 99 -3.57 7.36 13.66
CA CYS A 99 -2.80 6.18 14.06
C CYS A 99 -3.07 5.91 15.55
N ALA A 100 -3.56 4.70 15.88
CA ALA A 100 -4.12 4.31 17.18
C ALA A 100 -3.20 4.45 18.41
N ARG A 101 -1.94 4.90 18.23
CA ARG A 101 -0.95 5.10 19.28
C ARG A 101 -1.03 6.50 19.93
N GLU A 102 -1.72 7.46 19.33
CA GLU A 102 -1.81 8.84 19.81
C GLU A 102 -3.19 9.10 20.45
N GLN A 103 -3.40 8.57 21.66
CA GLN A 103 -4.63 8.80 22.46
C GLN A 103 -4.54 10.06 23.35
N ASP A 104 -3.56 10.94 23.18
CA ASP A 104 -3.53 12.22 23.90
C ASP A 104 -4.44 13.25 23.18
N PRO A 105 -5.60 13.63 23.76
CA PRO A 105 -6.49 14.63 23.18
C PRO A 105 -5.85 16.03 23.08
N ARG A 106 -4.74 16.31 23.77
CA ARG A 106 -4.02 17.60 23.70
C ARG A 106 -3.16 17.73 22.44
N PHE A 107 -2.68 16.63 21.89
CA PHE A 107 -1.87 16.62 20.66
C PHE A 107 -2.69 17.07 19.43
N TRP A 108 -3.97 16.69 19.39
CA TRP A 108 -4.86 17.08 18.29
C TRP A 108 -5.25 18.55 18.34
N LYS A 109 -5.35 19.14 19.53
CA LYS A 109 -5.63 20.57 19.69
C LYS A 109 -4.50 21.45 19.12
N SER A 110 -3.24 21.02 19.17
CA SER A 110 -2.13 21.86 18.68
C SER A 110 -1.89 21.74 17.17
N ARG A 111 -2.10 20.58 16.56
CA ARG A 111 -1.87 20.40 15.11
C ARG A 111 -3.05 20.77 14.23
N VAL A 112 -4.29 20.54 14.68
CA VAL A 112 -5.49 20.95 13.91
C VAL A 112 -5.62 22.48 13.89
N PHE A 113 -5.18 23.16 14.96
CA PHE A 113 -5.20 24.62 15.04
C PHE A 113 -4.05 25.28 14.26
N SER A 114 -3.00 24.53 13.90
CA SER A 114 -1.88 25.03 13.09
C SER A 114 -2.18 25.01 11.58
N LEU A 115 -3.32 24.44 11.17
CA LEU A 115 -3.79 24.42 9.78
C LEU A 115 -4.90 25.46 9.53
N TYR A 116 -5.22 26.29 10.53
CA TYR A 116 -6.06 27.49 10.44
C TYR A 116 -5.19 28.75 10.51
#